data_AF-A0A5E4L4T5-F1
#
_entry.id   AF-A0A5E4L4T5-F1
#
_cell.length_a   1.000
_cell.length_b   1.000
_cell.length_c   1.000
_cell.angle_alpha   90.00
_cell.angle_beta   90.00
_cell.angle_gamma   90.00
#
_symmetry.space_group_name_H-M   'P 1'
#
loop_
_entity.id
_entity.type
_entity.pdbx_description
1 polymer ?
#
loop_
_entity_poly.entity_id
_entity_poly.type
_entity_poly.pdbx_seq_one_letter_code
_entity_poly.pdbx_strand_id
1 'polypeptide(L)'
;MIFTDGRPHATLDKALYMLFGEDIEQVIIGIDPGKYPGVAVMGNNKTISVHHVSVGEVCPLVKRIMREYENKKIIVRIGHGARLIRSQLVNCLLDLGLEVEMVDETGTTPHLGKGVHGQVISDIIAAINIARLPGKNVGKQYIEPSVGEVRVIQESSREYSNGRLTIPRILARRVAKGELTLDEAMERHNND
;
A
#
# COMPACT_ATOMS: atom_id res chain seq x y z
N MET A 1 -27.58 -10.79 -22.63
CA MET A 1 -28.57 -11.05 -21.56
C MET A 1 -28.87 -12.55 -21.64
N ILE A 2 -28.29 -13.41 -20.81
CA ILE A 2 -28.55 -13.66 -19.38
C ILE A 2 -27.23 -13.87 -18.61
N PHE A 3 -27.23 -13.48 -17.34
CA PHE A 3 -26.15 -13.58 -16.36
C PHE A 3 -26.06 -14.97 -15.73
N THR A 4 -24.83 -15.44 -15.48
CA THR A 4 -24.45 -16.33 -14.36
C THR A 4 -23.02 -15.93 -13.96
N ASP A 5 -22.84 -15.01 -13.02
CA ASP A 5 -22.49 -15.28 -11.62
C ASP A 5 -21.67 -16.56 -11.40
N GLY A 6 -20.46 -16.41 -10.87
CA GLY A 6 -19.49 -17.49 -10.69
C GLY A 6 -18.07 -16.99 -10.85
N ARG A 7 -17.59 -16.22 -9.87
CA ARG A 7 -16.21 -15.73 -9.79
C ARG A 7 -15.22 -16.91 -9.98
N PRO A 8 -14.43 -16.95 -11.07
CA PRO A 8 -13.44 -18.01 -11.29
C PRO A 8 -12.35 -18.04 -10.19
N HIS A 9 -12.15 -16.91 -9.50
CA HIS A 9 -11.15 -16.76 -8.45
C HIS A 9 -11.45 -17.55 -7.18
N ALA A 10 -12.72 -17.57 -6.72
CA ALA A 10 -13.07 -18.21 -5.45
C ALA A 10 -12.90 -19.74 -5.47
N THR A 11 -13.04 -20.37 -6.64
CA THR A 11 -12.88 -21.81 -6.81
C THR A 11 -11.41 -22.22 -6.84
N LEU A 12 -10.55 -21.36 -7.41
CA LEU A 12 -9.10 -21.59 -7.45
C LEU A 12 -8.48 -21.48 -6.05
N ASP A 13 -8.93 -20.48 -5.27
CA ASP A 13 -8.48 -20.28 -3.89
C ASP A 13 -8.81 -21.49 -3.01
N LYS A 14 -10.01 -22.05 -3.14
CA LYS A 14 -10.45 -23.22 -2.38
C LYS A 14 -9.67 -24.48 -2.76
N ALA A 15 -9.34 -24.64 -4.04
CA ALA A 15 -8.54 -25.76 -4.53
C ALA A 15 -7.07 -25.67 -4.08
N LEU A 16 -6.47 -24.47 -4.06
CA LEU A 16 -5.14 -24.25 -3.49
C LEU A 16 -5.12 -24.47 -1.96
N TYR A 17 -6.15 -24.03 -1.24
CA TYR A 17 -6.28 -24.23 0.21
C TYR A 17 -6.34 -25.72 0.58
N MET A 18 -7.03 -26.53 -0.24
CA MET A 18 -7.13 -27.98 -0.05
C MET A 18 -5.84 -28.74 -0.41
N LEU A 19 -5.06 -28.23 -1.37
CA LEU A 19 -3.82 -28.87 -1.83
C LEU A 19 -2.59 -28.51 -0.98
N PHE A 20 -2.61 -27.36 -0.30
CA PHE A 20 -1.49 -26.84 0.49
C PHE A 20 -1.83 -26.64 1.97
N GLY A 21 -2.82 -27.38 2.48
CA GLY A 21 -3.40 -27.29 3.83
C GLY A 21 -2.42 -27.35 4.99
N GLU A 22 -1.59 -26.32 5.13
CA GLU A 22 -1.00 -25.89 6.37
C GLU A 22 -1.88 -24.75 6.86
N ASP A 23 -2.34 -24.86 8.10
CA ASP A 23 -3.00 -23.75 8.77
C ASP A 23 -2.05 -22.56 8.75
N ILE A 24 -2.42 -21.47 8.06
CA ILE A 24 -1.64 -20.24 8.09
C ILE A 24 -1.77 -19.68 9.50
N GLU A 25 -0.74 -19.78 10.33
CA GLU A 25 -0.77 -19.24 11.70
C GLU A 25 -0.67 -17.70 11.69
N GLN A 26 0.12 -17.19 10.75
CA GLN A 26 0.46 -15.77 10.63
C GLN A 26 0.47 -15.34 9.17
N VAL A 27 -0.12 -14.17 8.93
CA VAL A 27 -0.06 -13.44 7.66
C VAL A 27 0.90 -12.27 7.80
N ILE A 28 1.82 -12.14 6.86
CA ILE A 28 2.73 -10.99 6.76
C ILE A 28 2.38 -10.20 5.51
N ILE A 29 2.16 -8.90 5.66
CA ILE A 29 1.91 -7.99 4.54
C ILE A 29 3.15 -7.11 4.37
N GLY A 30 3.91 -7.28 3.29
CA GLY A 30 5.01 -6.39 2.93
C GLY A 30 4.53 -5.26 2.03
N ILE A 31 4.96 -4.03 2.30
CA ILE A 31 4.57 -2.84 1.55
C ILE A 31 5.81 -2.04 1.18
N ASP A 32 6.03 -1.84 -0.12
CA ASP A 32 7.04 -0.92 -0.66
C ASP A 32 6.40 0.47 -0.90
N PRO A 33 6.76 1.51 -0.13
CA PRO A 33 6.15 2.82 -0.26
C PRO A 33 6.53 3.55 -1.56
N GLY A 34 5.52 4.09 -2.23
CA GLY A 34 5.70 4.91 -3.44
C GLY A 34 4.37 5.52 -3.90
N LYS A 35 4.37 6.23 -5.04
CA LYS A 35 3.12 6.77 -5.63
C LYS A 35 2.10 5.65 -5.88
N TYR A 36 2.60 4.50 -6.31
CA TYR A 36 1.85 3.26 -6.44
C TYR A 36 2.55 2.16 -5.63
N PRO A 37 2.19 1.97 -4.34
CA PRO A 37 2.85 0.98 -3.51
C PRO A 37 2.71 -0.45 -4.04
N GLY A 38 3.82 -1.18 -4.03
CA GLY A 38 3.81 -2.64 -4.13
C GLY A 38 3.37 -3.25 -2.81
N VAL A 39 2.49 -4.25 -2.85
CA VAL A 39 1.99 -4.95 -1.66
C VAL A 39 2.11 -6.45 -1.90
N ALA A 40 2.70 -7.18 -0.95
CA ALA A 40 2.81 -8.64 -0.97
C ALA A 40 2.18 -9.23 0.28
N VAL A 41 1.32 -10.25 0.11
CA VAL A 41 0.69 -10.98 1.21
C VAL A 41 1.33 -12.36 1.29
N MET A 42 1.86 -12.72 2.46
CA MET A 42 2.56 -13.97 2.69
C MET A 42 1.95 -14.76 3.84
N GLY A 43 1.96 -16.09 3.72
CA GLY A 43 1.64 -17.04 4.78
C GLY A 43 2.51 -18.28 4.64
N ASN A 44 3.02 -18.82 5.75
CA ASN A 44 3.92 -19.99 5.79
C ASN A 44 5.10 -19.87 4.79
N ASN A 45 5.76 -18.71 4.77
CA ASN A 45 6.85 -18.36 3.86
C ASN A 45 6.51 -18.39 2.35
N LYS A 46 5.24 -18.56 1.97
CA LYS A 46 4.75 -18.53 0.58
C LYS A 46 4.04 -17.22 0.29
N THR A 47 4.18 -16.73 -0.94
CA THR A 47 3.44 -15.57 -1.43
C THR A 47 2.03 -16.01 -1.84
N ILE A 48 1.03 -15.42 -1.21
CA ILE A 48 -0.40 -15.68 -1.46
C ILE A 48 -0.90 -14.78 -2.58
N SER A 49 -0.63 -13.48 -2.49
CA SER A 49 -1.01 -12.50 -3.50
C SER A 49 -0.06 -11.32 -3.53
N VAL A 50 -0.06 -10.60 -4.65
CA VAL A 50 0.68 -9.35 -4.85
C VAL A 50 -0.23 -8.32 -5.50
N HIS A 51 -0.03 -7.06 -5.14
CA HIS A 51 -0.83 -5.94 -5.64
C HIS A 51 0.08 -4.75 -5.94
N HIS A 52 -0.32 -3.93 -6.91
CA HIS A 52 0.28 -2.63 -7.18
C HIS A 52 -0.87 -1.64 -7.29
N VAL A 53 -1.03 -0.82 -6.26
CA VAL A 53 -2.24 0.02 -6.08
C VAL A 53 -1.86 1.46 -5.80
N SER A 54 -2.79 2.39 -5.89
CA SER A 54 -2.54 3.76 -5.41
C SER A 54 -2.40 3.77 -3.89
N VAL A 55 -1.70 4.78 -3.35
CA VAL A 55 -1.54 4.93 -1.88
C VAL A 55 -2.86 4.91 -1.12
N GLY A 56 -3.92 5.51 -1.67
CA GLY A 56 -5.25 5.55 -1.05
C GLY A 56 -5.93 4.18 -0.94
N GLU A 57 -5.57 3.25 -1.82
CA GLU A 57 -6.16 1.90 -1.88
C GLU A 57 -5.46 0.88 -0.98
N VAL A 58 -4.29 1.22 -0.42
CA VAL A 58 -3.53 0.30 0.44
C VAL A 58 -4.30 -0.06 1.71
N CYS A 59 -4.80 0.92 2.46
CA CYS A 59 -5.56 0.63 3.69
C CYS A 59 -6.90 -0.10 3.42
N PRO A 60 -7.71 0.28 2.41
CA PRO A 60 -8.86 -0.52 1.98
C PRO A 60 -8.51 -1.96 1.60
N LEU A 61 -7.39 -2.18 0.89
CA LEU A 61 -6.89 -3.51 0.57
C LEU A 61 -6.54 -4.29 1.84
N VAL A 62 -5.80 -3.70 2.77
CA VAL A 62 -5.43 -4.35 4.04
C VAL A 62 -6.68 -4.69 4.87
N LYS A 63 -7.69 -3.81 4.94
CA LYS A 63 -8.97 -4.13 5.59
C LYS A 63 -9.67 -5.34 4.97
N ARG A 64 -9.58 -5.53 3.65
CA ARG A 64 -10.12 -6.74 2.99
C ARG A 64 -9.38 -7.99 3.45
N ILE A 65 -8.04 -7.93 3.48
CA ILE A 65 -7.17 -9.02 3.94
C ILE A 65 -7.46 -9.34 5.42
N MET A 66 -7.62 -8.33 6.28
CA MET A 66 -8.00 -8.54 7.70
C MET A 66 -9.28 -9.35 7.86
N ARG A 67 -10.30 -9.11 7.01
CA ARG A 67 -11.56 -9.89 7.05
C ARG A 67 -11.41 -11.31 6.53
N GLU A 68 -10.52 -11.51 5.56
CA GLU A 68 -10.23 -12.84 5.01
C GLU A 68 -9.48 -13.71 6.02
N TYR A 69 -8.64 -13.10 6.87
CA TYR A 69 -7.80 -13.78 7.86
C TYR A 69 -8.11 -13.35 9.31
N GLU A 70 -9.39 -13.12 9.63
CA GLU A 70 -9.85 -12.52 10.90
C GLU A 70 -9.31 -13.24 12.16
N ASN A 71 -9.04 -14.54 12.08
CA ASN A 71 -8.56 -15.36 13.20
C ASN A 71 -7.04 -15.59 13.20
N LYS A 72 -6.28 -14.91 12.33
CA LYS A 72 -4.83 -15.11 12.19
C LYS A 72 -4.06 -13.88 12.64
N LYS A 73 -2.83 -14.05 13.12
CA LYS A 73 -1.96 -12.92 13.44
C LYS A 73 -1.57 -12.20 12.15
N ILE A 74 -1.78 -10.90 12.06
CA ILE A 74 -1.37 -10.07 10.91
C ILE A 74 -0.27 -9.11 11.35
N ILE A 75 0.87 -9.15 10.66
CA ILE A 75 1.96 -8.18 10.81
C ILE A 75 2.14 -7.46 9.49
N VAL A 76 2.21 -6.13 9.53
CA VAL A 76 2.50 -5.31 8.35
C VAL A 76 3.94 -4.81 8.41
N ARG A 77 4.69 -5.06 7.36
CA ARG A 77 6.08 -4.63 7.19
C ARG A 77 6.15 -3.57 6.10
N ILE A 78 6.80 -2.46 6.40
CA ILE A 78 6.88 -1.32 5.49
C ILE A 78 8.34 -0.96 5.25
N GLY A 79 8.69 -0.77 3.99
CA GLY A 79 10.02 -0.31 3.58
C GLY A 79 10.36 1.11 4.03
N HIS A 80 11.65 1.43 4.08
CA HIS A 80 12.12 2.75 4.53
C HIS A 80 12.00 3.86 3.45
N GLY A 81 11.49 3.55 2.26
CA GLY A 81 11.28 4.50 1.16
C GLY A 81 10.23 5.58 1.44
N ALA A 82 10.03 6.47 0.45
CA ALA A 82 8.96 7.49 0.36
C ALA A 82 8.43 8.04 1.70
N ARG A 83 9.26 8.79 2.43
CA ARG A 83 9.05 9.27 3.81
C ARG A 83 7.60 9.67 4.16
N LEU A 84 6.96 10.53 3.36
CA LEU A 84 5.59 10.96 3.63
C LEU A 84 4.57 9.83 3.47
N ILE A 85 4.62 9.14 2.32
CA ILE A 85 3.71 8.04 2.01
C ILE A 85 3.84 6.95 3.08
N ARG A 86 5.08 6.60 3.43
CA ARG A 86 5.37 5.66 4.51
C ARG A 86 4.76 6.11 5.83
N SER A 87 4.91 7.37 6.24
CA SER A 87 4.33 7.89 7.48
C SER A 87 2.80 7.82 7.48
N GLN A 88 2.17 8.11 6.33
CA GLN A 88 0.72 8.01 6.17
C GLN A 88 0.25 6.56 6.30
N LEU A 89 0.93 5.63 5.62
CA LEU A 89 0.64 4.21 5.68
C LEU A 89 0.81 3.66 7.10
N VAL A 90 1.92 3.98 7.78
CA VAL A 90 2.16 3.59 9.18
C VAL A 90 1.00 4.04 10.06
N ASN A 91 0.64 5.32 10.02
CA ASN A 91 -0.43 5.85 10.85
C ASN A 91 -1.77 5.20 10.55
N CYS A 92 -2.10 5.07 9.26
CA CYS A 92 -3.35 4.46 8.82
C CYS A 92 -3.47 3.00 9.31
N LEU A 93 -2.40 2.21 9.20
CA LEU A 93 -2.38 0.81 9.60
C LEU A 93 -2.40 0.64 11.13
N LEU A 94 -1.71 1.50 11.87
CA LEU A 94 -1.81 1.56 13.33
C LEU A 94 -3.23 1.92 13.78
N ASP A 95 -3.93 2.81 13.07
CA ASP A 95 -5.33 3.15 13.34
C ASP A 95 -6.30 2.00 13.05
N LEU A 96 -5.87 0.98 12.27
CA LEU A 96 -6.60 -0.29 12.13
C LEU A 96 -6.32 -1.29 13.25
N GLY A 97 -5.44 -0.96 14.19
CA GLY A 97 -5.04 -1.85 15.29
C GLY A 97 -4.02 -2.92 14.88
N LEU A 98 -3.30 -2.73 13.76
CA LEU A 98 -2.30 -3.69 13.29
C LEU A 98 -0.92 -3.44 13.91
N GLU A 99 -0.15 -4.53 14.05
CA GLU A 99 1.29 -4.46 14.33
C GLU A 99 2.02 -4.01 13.06
N VAL A 100 2.78 -2.91 13.15
CA VAL A 100 3.51 -2.33 12.02
C VAL A 100 5.01 -2.31 12.32
N GLU A 101 5.77 -2.95 11.45
CA GLU A 101 7.23 -3.03 11.49
C GLU A 101 7.86 -2.21 10.35
N MET A 102 8.89 -1.45 10.65
CA MET A 102 9.74 -0.79 9.67
C MET A 102 10.91 -1.70 9.29
N VAL A 103 11.06 -1.96 8.00
CA VAL A 103 12.16 -2.76 7.46
C VAL A 103 13.22 -1.82 6.90
N ASP A 104 14.47 -2.08 7.25
CA ASP A 104 15.62 -1.37 6.70
C ASP A 104 16.15 -2.13 5.47
N GLU A 105 16.09 -1.48 4.31
CA GLU A 105 16.52 -1.99 3.00
C GLU A 105 17.78 -1.27 2.52
N THR A 106 18.43 -0.46 3.38
CA THR A 106 19.72 0.16 3.05
C THR A 106 20.75 -0.92 2.74
N GLY A 107 20.96 -1.17 1.44
CA GLY A 107 21.91 -2.17 0.95
C GLY A 107 21.49 -2.93 -0.31
N THR A 108 20.22 -2.86 -0.73
CA THR A 108 19.76 -3.65 -1.89
C THR A 108 18.99 -2.82 -2.90
N THR A 109 19.70 -2.20 -3.84
CA THR A 109 19.07 -1.80 -5.10
C THR A 109 19.91 -2.33 -6.26
N PRO A 110 19.56 -3.47 -6.88
CA PRO A 110 19.89 -3.70 -8.27
C PRO A 110 18.94 -2.81 -9.08
N HIS A 111 19.48 -1.74 -9.67
CA HIS A 111 18.74 -0.92 -10.61
C HIS A 111 18.43 -1.74 -11.88
N LEU A 112 17.26 -2.38 -11.91
CA LEU A 112 16.71 -2.94 -13.14
C LEU A 112 16.14 -1.80 -14.00
N GLY A 113 16.46 -1.86 -15.29
CA GLY A 113 16.29 -0.77 -16.26
C GLY A 113 14.88 -0.19 -16.39
N LYS A 114 14.86 1.09 -16.76
CA LYS A 114 13.72 2.02 -16.75
C LYS A 114 12.68 1.73 -17.83
N GLY A 115 11.54 1.17 -17.43
CA GLY A 115 10.28 1.18 -18.16
C GLY A 115 9.13 1.00 -17.18
N VAL A 116 7.91 1.48 -17.49
CA VAL A 116 6.76 1.43 -16.56
C VAL A 116 6.47 -0.01 -16.09
N HIS A 117 6.54 -0.98 -17.00
CA HIS A 117 6.38 -2.41 -16.64
C HIS A 117 7.52 -2.92 -15.74
N GLY A 118 8.75 -2.45 -15.94
CA GLY A 118 9.89 -2.82 -15.10
C GLY A 118 9.74 -2.28 -13.67
N GLN A 119 9.19 -1.08 -13.51
CA GLN A 119 8.94 -0.48 -12.21
C GLN A 119 7.89 -1.25 -11.41
N VAL A 120 6.75 -1.60 -12.01
CA VAL A 120 5.69 -2.39 -11.33
C VAL A 120 6.24 -3.71 -10.80
N ILE A 121 7.02 -4.43 -11.62
CA ILE A 121 7.65 -5.69 -11.21
C ILE A 121 8.66 -5.46 -10.09
N SER A 122 9.46 -4.40 -10.17
CA SER A 122 10.42 -4.03 -9.13
C SER A 122 9.74 -3.75 -7.79
N ASP A 123 8.68 -2.95 -7.79
CA ASP A 123 7.93 -2.59 -6.57
C ASP A 123 7.30 -3.84 -5.92
N ILE A 124 6.79 -4.78 -6.73
CA ILE A 124 6.27 -6.06 -6.24
C ILE A 124 7.39 -6.92 -5.62
N ILE A 125 8.55 -7.00 -6.27
CA ILE A 125 9.70 -7.75 -5.75
C ILE A 125 10.19 -7.13 -4.43
N ALA A 126 10.25 -5.81 -4.36
CA ALA A 126 10.58 -5.09 -3.13
C ALA A 126 9.59 -5.42 -2.00
N ALA A 127 8.29 -5.37 -2.28
CA ALA A 127 7.25 -5.74 -1.31
C ALA A 127 7.40 -7.18 -0.77
N ILE A 128 7.75 -8.13 -1.65
CA ILE A 128 8.04 -9.52 -1.23
C ILE A 128 9.27 -9.58 -0.32
N ASN A 129 10.34 -8.86 -0.66
CA ASN A 129 11.55 -8.83 0.16
C ASN A 129 11.29 -8.19 1.54
N ILE A 130 10.53 -7.09 1.57
CA ILE A 130 10.07 -6.43 2.79
C ILE A 130 9.28 -7.40 3.67
N ALA A 131 8.36 -8.17 3.09
CA ALA A 131 7.60 -9.18 3.84
C ALA A 131 8.49 -10.28 4.45
N ARG A 132 9.65 -10.58 3.85
CA ARG A 132 10.57 -11.65 4.31
C ARG A 132 11.57 -11.18 5.36
N LEU A 133 11.95 -9.92 5.36
CA LEU A 133 12.92 -9.38 6.31
C LEU A 133 12.24 -9.02 7.62
N PRO A 134 12.85 -9.29 8.79
CA PRO A 134 12.32 -8.79 10.06
C PRO A 134 12.45 -7.26 10.11
N GLY A 135 11.44 -6.58 10.65
CA GLY A 135 11.49 -5.15 10.89
C GLY A 135 11.49 -4.78 12.36
N LYS A 136 11.48 -3.48 12.64
CA LYS A 136 11.37 -2.91 14.00
C LYS A 136 9.98 -2.32 14.18
N ASN A 137 9.31 -2.67 15.26
CA ASN A 137 8.01 -2.09 15.62
C ASN A 137 8.08 -0.54 15.65
N VAL A 138 7.08 0.11 15.06
CA VAL A 138 6.98 1.57 15.00
C VAL A 138 5.67 2.10 15.57
N GLY A 139 5.74 3.29 16.17
CA GLY A 139 4.57 4.05 16.57
C GLY A 139 4.14 5.08 15.52
N LYS A 140 3.10 5.86 15.86
CA LYS A 140 2.62 6.95 15.00
C LYS A 140 3.74 7.93 14.65
N GLN A 141 3.73 8.38 13.40
CA GLN A 141 4.72 9.28 12.83
C GLN A 141 4.07 10.64 12.54
N TYR A 142 4.69 11.71 13.00
CA TYR A 142 4.26 13.09 12.73
C TYR A 142 5.36 13.80 11.95
N ILE A 143 5.08 14.06 10.67
CA ILE A 143 6.06 14.63 9.75
C ILE A 143 5.48 15.91 9.16
N GLU A 144 6.27 16.99 9.19
CA GLU A 144 5.95 18.20 8.43
C GLU A 144 6.39 18.03 6.97
N PRO A 145 5.47 18.16 6.00
CA PRO A 145 5.78 18.13 4.58
C PRO A 145 6.63 19.33 4.16
N SER A 146 7.66 19.07 3.35
CA SER A 146 8.44 20.12 2.70
C SER A 146 7.65 20.83 1.61
N VAL A 147 8.14 22.00 1.18
CA VAL A 147 7.58 22.75 0.06
C VAL A 147 7.56 21.90 -1.22
N GLY A 148 8.63 21.14 -1.48
CA GLY A 148 8.75 20.29 -2.65
C GLY A 148 7.72 19.15 -2.64
N GLU A 149 7.53 18.50 -1.49
CA GLU A 149 6.55 17.42 -1.37
C GLU A 149 5.10 17.90 -1.55
N VAL A 150 4.76 19.08 -1.01
CA VAL A 150 3.45 19.69 -1.25
C VAL A 150 3.22 19.97 -2.73
N ARG A 151 4.27 20.43 -3.44
CA ARG A 151 4.20 20.67 -4.89
C ARG A 151 3.96 19.38 -5.67
N VAL A 152 4.63 18.29 -5.31
CA VAL A 152 4.41 16.96 -5.94
C VAL A 152 2.96 16.51 -5.82
N ILE A 153 2.30 16.79 -4.68
CA ILE A 153 0.87 16.47 -4.51
C ILE A 153 -0.01 17.34 -5.39
N GLN A 154 0.31 18.64 -5.53
CA GLN A 154 -0.41 19.50 -6.47
C GLN A 154 -0.27 19.02 -7.91
N GLU A 155 0.95 18.63 -8.33
CA GLU A 155 1.19 18.02 -9.64
C GLU A 155 0.39 16.73 -9.81
N SER A 156 0.34 15.87 -8.79
CA SER A 156 -0.49 14.65 -8.80
C SER A 156 -1.99 14.95 -8.91
N SER A 157 -2.49 15.99 -8.24
CA SER A 157 -3.89 16.42 -8.38
C SER A 157 -4.22 16.89 -9.79
N ARG A 158 -3.25 17.54 -10.44
CA ARG A 158 -3.36 17.98 -11.83
C ARG A 158 -3.37 16.80 -12.79
N GLU A 159 -2.52 15.80 -12.57
CA GLU A 159 -2.55 14.56 -13.36
C GLU A 159 -3.89 13.82 -13.20
N TYR A 160 -4.38 13.69 -11.96
CA TYR A 160 -5.65 13.05 -11.64
C TYR A 160 -6.84 13.68 -12.40
N SER A 161 -6.84 15.00 -12.53
CA SER A 161 -7.87 15.75 -13.26
C SER A 161 -7.63 15.86 -14.77
N ASN A 162 -6.68 15.11 -15.33
CA ASN A 162 -6.24 15.22 -16.72
C ASN A 162 -5.86 16.67 -17.11
N GLY A 163 -5.20 17.38 -16.19
CA GLY A 163 -4.68 18.73 -16.38
C GLY A 163 -5.62 19.87 -16.01
N ARG A 164 -6.86 19.57 -15.59
CA ARG A 164 -7.94 20.57 -15.47
C ARG A 164 -7.94 21.35 -14.15
N LEU A 165 -7.54 20.70 -13.06
CA LEU A 165 -7.66 21.22 -11.71
C LEU A 165 -6.39 20.93 -10.91
N THR A 166 -5.95 21.89 -10.12
CA THR A 166 -4.83 21.75 -9.19
C THR A 166 -5.29 22.20 -7.82
N ILE A 167 -5.25 21.32 -6.82
CA ILE A 167 -5.70 21.69 -5.47
C ILE A 167 -4.82 22.80 -4.87
N PRO A 168 -5.41 23.70 -4.06
CA PRO A 168 -4.65 24.72 -3.35
C PRO A 168 -3.64 24.10 -2.38
N ARG A 169 -2.56 24.85 -2.10
CA ARG A 169 -1.45 24.41 -1.23
C ARG A 169 -1.91 23.94 0.15
N ILE A 170 -2.99 24.55 0.68
CA ILE A 170 -3.55 24.17 1.97
C ILE A 170 -4.12 22.75 1.94
N LEU A 171 -4.87 22.38 0.90
CA LEU A 171 -5.40 21.03 0.72
C LEU A 171 -4.27 20.04 0.42
N ALA A 172 -3.32 20.40 -0.44
CA ALA A 172 -2.15 19.57 -0.72
C ALA A 172 -1.33 19.28 0.55
N ARG A 173 -1.19 20.24 1.47
CA ARG A 173 -0.52 20.02 2.75
C ARG A 173 -1.29 19.05 3.65
N ARG A 174 -2.62 19.13 3.67
CA ARG A 174 -3.48 18.19 4.43
C ARG A 174 -3.38 16.78 3.88
N VAL A 175 -3.38 16.63 2.55
CA VAL A 175 -3.11 15.35 1.88
C VAL A 175 -1.71 14.84 2.25
N ALA A 176 -0.70 15.71 2.22
CA ALA A 176 0.68 15.35 2.59
C ALA A 176 0.81 14.87 4.04
N LYS A 177 -0.02 15.38 4.95
CA LYS A 177 -0.08 14.96 6.35
C LYS A 177 -0.93 13.70 6.57
N GLY A 178 -1.62 13.20 5.56
CA GLY A 178 -2.57 12.09 5.67
C GLY A 178 -3.90 12.47 6.32
N GLU A 179 -4.21 13.76 6.40
CA GLU A 179 -5.49 14.26 6.95
C GLU A 179 -6.64 14.19 5.94
N LEU A 180 -6.31 14.08 4.65
CA LEU A 180 -7.24 13.93 3.53
C LEU A 180 -6.65 12.94 2.53
N THR A 181 -7.50 12.20 1.83
CA THR A 181 -7.10 11.53 0.60
C THR A 181 -7.01 12.54 -0.55
N LEU A 182 -6.32 12.16 -1.63
CA LEU A 182 -6.28 13.00 -2.83
C LEU A 182 -7.70 13.23 -3.39
N ASP A 183 -8.52 12.18 -3.42
CA ASP A 183 -9.90 12.25 -3.89
C ASP A 183 -10.74 13.21 -3.04
N GLU A 184 -10.68 13.10 -1.70
CA GLU A 184 -11.39 14.01 -0.79
C GLU A 184 -10.95 15.47 -0.97
N ALA A 185 -9.66 15.70 -1.21
CA ALA A 185 -9.15 17.04 -1.47
C ALA A 185 -9.64 17.61 -2.81
N MET A 186 -9.74 16.76 -3.85
CA MET A 186 -10.29 17.13 -5.15
C MET A 186 -11.78 17.47 -5.06
N GLU A 187 -12.55 16.63 -4.37
CA GLU A 187 -13.99 16.86 -4.14
C GLU A 187 -14.25 18.17 -3.40
N ARG A 188 -13.50 18.45 -2.33
CA ARG A 188 -13.61 19.72 -1.60
C ARG A 188 -13.31 20.91 -2.50
N HIS A 189 -12.24 20.83 -3.29
CA HIS A 189 -11.87 21.94 -4.18
C HIS A 189 -12.88 22.18 -5.30
N ASN A 190 -13.56 21.13 -5.78
CA ASN A 190 -14.55 21.24 -6.85
C ASN A 190 -15.91 21.78 -6.36
N ASN A 191 -16.15 21.77 -5.05
CA ASN A 191 -17.37 22.29 -4.41
C ASN A 191 -17.22 23.73 -3.88
N ASP A 192 -16.03 24.33 -4.00
CA ASP A 192 -15.72 25.74 -3.69
C ASP A 192 -15.78 26.60 -4.97
#